data_AF-A0A661HGA3-F1
#
_entry.id   AF-A0A661HGA3-F1
#
_cell.length_a   1.000
_cell.length_b   1.000
_cell.length_c   1.000
_cell.angle_alpha   90.00
_cell.angle_beta   90.00
_cell.angle_gamma   90.00
#
_symmetry.space_group_name_H-M   'P 1'
#
loop_
_entity.id
_entity.type
_entity.pdbx_description
1 polymer ?
#
loop_
_entity_poly.entity_id
_entity_poly.type
_entity_poly.pdbx_seq_one_letter_code
_entity_poly.pdbx_strand_id
1 'polypeptide(L)'
;MPLFLPKLGVFLKHFYTVLFTFTLITMGSHAAVRTVKHSIKNGETLYIIAQKNHTTIEEVRKANGLKKGDNLKIGRVLKVPKNTYFPNKKTSKKKTKKLAKHSIKNGETLYTIARKHHTTIEEVRKANGLKKGENLKIGRT
;
A
#
# COMPACT_ATOMS: atom_id res chain seq x y z
N MET A 1 5.54 73.23 23.77
CA MET A 1 5.32 72.61 22.45
C MET A 1 6.32 71.46 22.26
N PRO A 2 5.89 70.33 21.68
CA PRO A 2 6.52 69.02 21.82
C PRO A 2 7.55 68.74 20.72
N LEU A 3 8.44 67.76 20.92
CA LEU A 3 8.69 66.76 19.87
C LEU A 3 9.19 65.45 20.53
N PHE A 4 8.21 64.64 20.93
CA PHE A 4 8.44 63.29 21.43
C PHE A 4 8.69 62.37 20.22
N LEU A 5 9.96 62.15 19.87
CA LEU A 5 10.35 61.18 18.85
C LEU A 5 10.28 59.77 19.46
N PRO A 6 9.39 58.87 19.00
CA PRO A 6 9.25 57.57 19.61
C PRO A 6 10.37 56.64 19.14
N LYS A 7 11.10 56.07 20.11
CA LYS A 7 11.65 54.69 20.16
C LYS A 7 11.81 53.92 18.83
N LEU A 8 12.50 54.47 17.83
CA LEU A 8 12.71 53.80 16.54
C LEU A 8 13.65 52.57 16.67
N GLY A 9 14.59 52.61 17.62
CA GLY A 9 15.55 51.53 17.84
C GLY A 9 14.96 50.28 18.53
N VAL A 10 13.90 50.44 19.33
CA VAL A 10 13.23 49.29 19.96
C VAL A 10 12.37 48.55 18.95
N PHE A 11 11.74 49.27 18.01
CA PHE A 11 10.90 48.67 16.97
C PHE A 11 11.70 47.83 15.97
N LEU A 12 12.88 48.30 15.51
CA LEU A 12 13.75 47.54 14.60
C LEU A 12 14.36 46.26 15.22
N LYS A 13 14.68 46.29 16.53
CA LYS A 13 15.21 45.13 17.25
C LYS A 13 14.17 44.02 17.43
N HIS A 14 12.91 44.39 17.71
CA HIS A 14 11.80 43.44 17.79
C HIS A 14 11.39 42.89 16.42
N PHE A 15 11.54 43.69 15.36
CA PHE A 15 11.30 43.23 13.99
C PHE A 15 12.32 42.17 13.55
N TYR A 16 13.61 42.35 13.88
CA TYR A 16 14.66 41.37 13.57
C TYR A 16 14.62 40.11 14.45
N THR A 17 14.22 40.20 15.71
CA THR A 17 14.10 39.02 16.59
C THR A 17 12.89 38.14 16.21
N VAL A 18 11.76 38.74 15.81
CA VAL A 18 10.59 37.97 15.32
C VAL A 18 10.91 37.26 13.99
N LEU A 19 11.70 37.89 13.11
CA LEU A 19 12.14 37.28 11.86
C LEU A 19 13.19 36.16 12.08
N PHE A 20 14.04 36.27 13.10
CA PHE A 20 15.06 35.25 13.44
C PHE A 20 14.48 34.01 14.12
N THR A 21 13.35 34.12 14.84
CA THR A 21 12.65 32.96 15.42
C THR A 21 11.77 32.19 14.43
N PHE A 22 11.48 32.76 13.26
CA PHE A 22 10.57 32.15 12.28
C PHE A 22 11.24 31.10 11.36
N THR A 23 12.56 30.93 11.43
CA THR A 23 13.31 30.00 10.55
C THR A 23 13.61 28.64 11.18
N LEU A 24 13.33 28.42 12.47
CA LEU A 24 13.66 27.14 13.14
C LEU A 24 12.52 26.11 13.21
N ILE A 25 11.31 26.44 12.77
CA ILE A 25 10.16 25.54 12.90
C ILE A 25 9.81 24.96 11.54
N THR A 26 10.65 24.08 10.96
CA THR A 26 10.20 23.01 10.05
C THR A 26 11.29 21.94 9.84
N MET A 27 11.94 21.43 10.89
CA MET A 27 12.55 20.09 10.78
C MET A 27 11.44 19.05 10.92
N GLY A 28 10.62 18.93 9.88
CA GLY A 28 9.64 17.85 9.76
C GLY A 28 10.39 16.52 9.83
N SER A 29 10.01 15.68 10.80
CA SER A 29 10.54 14.33 10.98
C SER A 29 10.15 13.49 9.76
N HIS A 30 10.97 13.50 8.71
CA HIS A 30 10.81 12.58 7.60
C HIS A 30 11.25 11.21 8.09
N ALA A 31 10.28 10.40 8.54
CA ALA A 31 10.52 9.00 8.86
C ALA A 31 11.09 8.32 7.61
N ALA A 32 12.41 8.10 7.59
CA ALA A 32 13.08 7.50 6.46
C ALA A 32 12.51 6.10 6.22
N VAL A 33 11.96 5.88 5.02
CA VAL A 33 11.45 4.57 4.62
C VAL A 33 12.60 3.58 4.65
N ARG A 34 12.49 2.58 5.54
CA ARG A 34 13.49 1.51 5.63
C ARG A 34 13.42 0.66 4.39
N THR A 35 14.54 0.49 3.70
CA THR A 35 14.66 -0.37 2.50
C THR A 35 15.63 -1.51 2.78
N VAL A 36 15.34 -2.69 2.26
CA VAL A 36 16.17 -3.89 2.40
C VAL A 36 16.52 -4.44 1.03
N LYS A 37 17.75 -4.95 0.89
CA LYS A 37 18.18 -5.69 -0.31
C LYS A 37 17.66 -7.13 -0.22
N HIS A 38 16.85 -7.55 -1.19
CA HIS A 38 16.30 -8.91 -1.29
C HIS A 38 16.76 -9.58 -2.57
N SER A 39 17.48 -10.69 -2.48
CA SER A 39 17.83 -11.51 -3.65
C SER A 39 16.65 -12.43 -4.01
N ILE A 40 16.22 -12.39 -5.27
CA ILE A 40 15.09 -13.19 -5.77
C ILE A 40 15.45 -14.67 -5.73
N LYS A 41 14.67 -15.46 -4.98
CA LYS A 41 14.81 -16.93 -4.90
C LYS A 41 13.95 -17.61 -5.95
N ASN A 42 14.23 -18.88 -6.23
CA ASN A 42 13.44 -19.68 -7.17
C ASN A 42 11.95 -19.71 -6.75
N GLY A 43 11.06 -19.45 -7.70
CA GLY A 43 9.61 -19.41 -7.47
C GLY A 43 9.06 -18.17 -6.75
N GLU A 44 9.89 -17.19 -6.37
CA GLU A 44 9.39 -15.94 -5.78
C GLU A 44 8.85 -14.97 -6.82
N THR A 45 7.71 -14.35 -6.50
CA THR A 45 7.09 -13.28 -7.30
C THR A 45 7.15 -11.95 -6.53
N LEU A 46 7.00 -10.82 -7.23
CA LEU A 46 6.89 -9.51 -6.57
C LEU A 46 5.76 -9.47 -5.53
N TYR A 47 4.68 -10.23 -5.73
CA TYR A 47 3.59 -10.36 -4.77
C TYR A 47 4.08 -10.93 -3.44
N ILE A 48 4.79 -12.07 -3.47
CA ILE A 48 5.30 -12.75 -2.27
C ILE A 48 6.32 -11.84 -1.56
N ILE A 49 7.20 -11.19 -2.32
CA ILE A 49 8.22 -10.28 -1.77
C ILE A 49 7.58 -9.07 -1.10
N ALA A 50 6.59 -8.45 -1.74
CA ALA A 50 5.89 -7.28 -1.20
C ALA A 50 5.10 -7.63 0.07
N GLN A 51 4.37 -8.76 0.05
CA GLN A 51 3.60 -9.23 1.19
C GLN A 51 4.48 -9.48 2.42
N LYS A 52 5.61 -10.18 2.25
CA LYS A 52 6.56 -10.47 3.35
C LYS A 52 7.17 -9.21 3.97
N ASN A 53 7.23 -8.11 3.21
CA ASN A 53 7.87 -6.86 3.63
C ASN A 53 6.88 -5.76 3.98
N HIS A 54 5.57 -6.04 4.03
CA HIS A 54 4.54 -5.05 4.32
C HIS A 54 4.65 -3.81 3.41
N THR A 55 4.77 -4.05 2.11
CA THR A 55 4.84 -3.04 1.04
C THR A 55 3.92 -3.48 -0.12
N THR A 56 3.85 -2.70 -1.20
CA THR A 56 3.07 -3.02 -2.39
C THR A 56 3.96 -3.42 -3.57
N ILE A 57 3.37 -4.08 -4.57
CA ILE A 57 4.08 -4.43 -5.80
C ILE A 57 4.57 -3.16 -6.51
N GLU A 58 3.75 -2.13 -6.51
CA GLU A 58 4.00 -0.83 -7.14
C GLU A 58 5.19 -0.12 -6.50
N GLU A 59 5.28 -0.14 -5.17
CA GLU A 59 6.40 0.45 -4.42
C GLU A 59 7.71 -0.28 -4.70
N VAL A 60 7.69 -1.61 -4.69
CA VAL A 60 8.88 -2.42 -5.05
C VAL A 60 9.31 -2.13 -6.49
N ARG A 61 8.36 -1.98 -7.42
CA ARG A 61 8.69 -1.67 -8.81
C ARG A 61 9.27 -0.27 -8.96
N LYS A 62 8.68 0.73 -8.31
CA LYS A 62 9.18 2.11 -8.31
C LYS A 62 10.60 2.17 -7.76
N ALA A 63 10.87 1.48 -6.65
CA ALA A 63 12.20 1.43 -6.03
C ALA A 63 13.28 0.78 -6.91
N ASN A 64 12.88 -0.03 -7.90
CA ASN A 64 13.77 -0.80 -8.77
C ASN A 64 13.66 -0.45 -10.26
N GLY A 65 12.89 0.58 -10.62
CA GLY A 65 12.68 0.98 -12.02
C GLY A 65 12.00 -0.07 -12.90
N LEU A 66 11.14 -0.94 -12.32
CA LEU A 66 10.53 -2.07 -13.04
C LEU A 66 9.23 -1.66 -13.77
N LYS A 67 9.08 -2.09 -15.02
CA LYS A 67 7.88 -1.96 -15.87
C LYS A 67 7.00 -3.20 -15.85
N LYS A 68 5.73 -3.03 -16.26
CA LYS A 68 4.66 -4.00 -15.97
C LYS A 68 4.88 -5.17 -16.91
N GLY A 69 5.01 -6.38 -16.36
CA GLY A 69 5.42 -7.54 -17.13
C GLY A 69 6.93 -7.77 -17.21
N ASP A 70 7.76 -6.98 -16.51
CA ASP A 70 9.18 -7.27 -16.42
C ASP A 70 9.42 -8.65 -15.79
N ASN A 71 10.25 -9.45 -16.45
CA ASN A 71 10.64 -10.76 -15.94
C ASN A 71 11.59 -10.60 -14.73
N LEU A 72 11.22 -11.25 -13.63
CA LEU A 72 12.07 -11.38 -12.46
C LEU A 72 13.07 -12.51 -12.66
N LYS A 73 14.37 -12.18 -12.69
CA LYS A 73 15.44 -13.17 -12.79
C LYS A 73 15.88 -13.60 -11.39
N ILE A 74 16.05 -14.91 -11.21
CA ILE A 74 16.61 -15.49 -9.98
C ILE A 74 18.00 -14.88 -9.71
N GLY A 75 18.31 -14.62 -8.45
CA GLY A 75 19.58 -14.02 -8.02
C GLY A 75 19.64 -12.50 -8.14
N ARG A 76 18.72 -11.86 -8.89
CA ARG A 76 18.64 -10.40 -8.96
C ARG A 76 18.35 -9.83 -7.57
N VAL A 77 19.08 -8.79 -7.19
CA VAL A 77 18.86 -8.07 -5.92
C VAL A 77 17.89 -6.92 -6.15
N LEU A 78 16.80 -6.89 -5.36
CA LEU A 78 15.81 -5.82 -5.34
C LEU A 78 15.96 -4.95 -4.10
N LYS A 79 15.74 -3.65 -4.25
CA LYS A 79 15.50 -2.70 -3.16
C LYS A 79 14.03 -2.80 -2.75
N VAL A 80 13.76 -3.36 -1.58
CA VAL A 80 12.39 -3.60 -1.11
C VAL A 80 12.09 -2.63 0.04
N PRO A 81 11.18 -1.65 -0.16
CA PRO A 81 10.67 -0.85 0.94
C PRO A 81 9.99 -1.74 1.98
N LYS A 82 10.16 -1.41 3.25
CA LYS A 82 9.53 -2.14 4.36
C LYS A 82 8.55 -1.26 5.09
N ASN A 83 7.44 -1.87 5.52
CA ASN A 83 6.47 -1.24 6.42
C ASN A 83 5.91 0.08 5.87
N THR A 84 5.84 0.21 4.55
CA THR A 84 5.22 1.34 3.85
C THR A 84 3.72 1.14 3.68
N TYR A 85 3.29 -0.12 3.71
CA TYR A 85 1.90 -0.49 3.56
C TYR A 85 1.40 -1.21 4.81
N PHE A 86 0.61 -0.50 5.59
CA PHE A 86 -0.26 -1.09 6.59
C PHE A 86 -1.67 -1.09 6.01
N PRO A 87 -2.26 -2.26 5.72
CA PRO A 87 -3.67 -2.28 5.37
C PRO A 87 -4.42 -1.71 6.56
N ASN A 88 -4.93 -0.49 6.40
CA ASN A 88 -5.79 0.13 7.39
C ASN A 88 -6.90 -0.89 7.66
N LYS A 89 -6.98 -1.39 8.90
CA LYS A 89 -8.08 -2.23 9.38
C LYS A 89 -9.32 -1.32 9.46
N LYS A 90 -9.75 -0.81 8.30
CA LYS A 90 -11.05 -0.19 8.12
C LYS A 90 -12.02 -1.31 8.45
N THR A 91 -12.69 -1.14 9.58
CA THR A 91 -13.90 -1.84 9.96
C THR A 91 -14.67 -2.16 8.69
N SER A 92 -14.76 -3.45 8.37
CA SER A 92 -15.62 -3.93 7.31
C SER A 92 -17.03 -3.54 7.72
N LYS A 93 -17.51 -2.35 7.30
CA LYS A 93 -18.94 -2.16 7.09
C LYS A 93 -19.29 -3.26 6.09
N LYS A 94 -19.85 -4.33 6.63
CA LYS A 94 -20.36 -5.49 5.90
C LYS A 94 -21.41 -4.94 4.95
N LYS A 95 -20.99 -4.51 3.75
CA LYS A 95 -21.91 -4.41 2.62
C LYS A 95 -22.49 -5.80 2.51
N THR A 96 -23.77 -5.94 2.80
CA THR A 96 -24.52 -7.17 2.61
C THR A 96 -24.45 -7.49 1.13
N LYS A 97 -23.40 -8.22 0.72
CA LYS A 97 -23.22 -8.70 -0.65
C LYS A 97 -24.42 -9.62 -0.88
N LYS A 98 -25.38 -9.16 -1.69
CA LYS A 98 -26.51 -9.96 -2.15
C LYS A 98 -25.91 -11.24 -2.74
N LEU A 99 -26.28 -12.40 -2.21
CA LEU A 99 -25.78 -13.69 -2.70
C LEU A 99 -26.27 -13.85 -4.14
N ALA A 100 -25.37 -13.61 -5.09
CA ALA A 100 -25.61 -13.94 -6.49
C ALA A 100 -25.38 -15.44 -6.65
N LYS A 101 -26.46 -16.19 -6.93
CA LYS A 101 -26.35 -17.60 -7.32
C LYS A 101 -25.71 -17.66 -8.71
N HIS A 102 -24.71 -18.51 -8.90
CA HIS A 102 -24.02 -18.68 -10.18
C HIS A 102 -23.81 -20.18 -10.42
N SER A 103 -24.51 -20.72 -11.41
CA SER A 103 -24.34 -22.11 -11.81
C SER A 103 -23.01 -22.29 -12.54
N ILE A 104 -22.19 -23.20 -12.03
CA ILE A 104 -20.86 -23.48 -12.59
C ILE A 104 -21.01 -24.13 -13.97
N LYS A 105 -20.49 -23.44 -15.00
CA LYS A 105 -20.44 -23.92 -16.39
C LYS A 105 -19.16 -24.71 -16.66
N ASN A 106 -19.14 -25.45 -17.77
CA ASN A 106 -17.95 -26.18 -18.20
C ASN A 106 -16.76 -25.21 -18.40
N GLY A 107 -15.61 -25.57 -17.85
CA GLY A 107 -14.38 -24.76 -17.93
C GLY A 107 -14.28 -23.59 -16.94
N GLU A 108 -15.27 -23.34 -16.07
CA GLU A 108 -15.15 -22.32 -15.03
C GLU A 108 -14.31 -22.81 -13.83
N THR A 109 -13.53 -21.89 -13.25
CA THR A 109 -12.70 -22.13 -12.08
C THR A 109 -13.07 -21.16 -10.96
N LEU A 110 -12.65 -21.44 -9.71
CA LEU A 110 -12.81 -20.49 -8.60
C LEU A 110 -12.23 -19.12 -8.95
N TYR A 111 -11.14 -19.10 -9.72
CA TYR A 111 -10.51 -17.87 -10.19
C TYR A 111 -11.40 -17.07 -11.14
N THR A 112 -11.97 -17.71 -12.17
CA THR A 112 -12.81 -17.00 -13.16
C THR A 112 -14.11 -16.49 -12.53
N ILE A 113 -14.71 -17.26 -11.61
CA ILE A 113 -15.89 -16.86 -10.84
C ILE A 113 -15.55 -15.70 -9.90
N ALA A 114 -14.46 -15.79 -9.15
CA ALA A 114 -14.04 -14.73 -8.23
C ALA A 114 -13.81 -13.40 -8.96
N ARG A 115 -13.15 -13.45 -10.13
CA ARG A 115 -12.92 -12.29 -11.00
C ARG A 115 -14.23 -11.69 -11.52
N LYS A 116 -15.14 -12.53 -12.02
CA LYS A 116 -16.45 -12.10 -12.56
C LYS A 116 -17.31 -11.42 -11.51
N HIS A 117 -17.26 -11.88 -10.27
CA HIS A 117 -18.06 -11.36 -9.15
C HIS A 117 -17.31 -10.34 -8.28
N HIS A 118 -16.16 -9.83 -8.73
CA HIS A 118 -15.34 -8.85 -8.01
C HIS A 118 -15.13 -9.25 -6.54
N THR A 119 -14.72 -10.50 -6.35
CA THR A 119 -14.59 -11.16 -5.04
C THR A 119 -13.28 -11.96 -5.00
N THR A 120 -12.92 -12.50 -3.84
CA THR A 120 -11.73 -13.36 -3.72
C THR A 120 -12.07 -14.85 -3.83
N ILE A 121 -11.09 -15.68 -4.15
CA ILE A 121 -11.24 -17.15 -4.15
C ILE A 121 -11.65 -17.63 -2.76
N GLU A 122 -11.07 -17.04 -1.71
CA GLU A 122 -11.37 -17.36 -0.32
C GLU A 122 -12.82 -17.03 0.05
N GLU A 123 -13.36 -15.91 -0.43
CA GLU A 123 -14.76 -15.52 -0.23
C GLU A 123 -15.71 -16.48 -0.95
N VAL A 124 -15.43 -16.84 -2.21
CA VAL A 124 -16.22 -17.84 -2.95
C VAL A 124 -16.18 -19.19 -2.26
N ARG A 125 -14.99 -19.61 -1.82
CA ARG A 125 -14.78 -20.89 -1.13
C ARG A 125 -15.55 -20.95 0.19
N LYS A 126 -15.48 -19.89 0.99
CA LYS A 126 -16.18 -19.78 2.28
C LYS A 126 -17.71 -19.76 2.08
N ALA A 127 -18.20 -19.02 1.09
CA ALA A 127 -19.63 -18.94 0.80
C ALA A 127 -20.22 -20.29 0.35
N ASN A 128 -19.40 -21.15 -0.26
CA ASN A 128 -19.81 -22.46 -0.79
C ASN A 128 -19.35 -23.65 0.08
N GLY A 129 -18.82 -23.40 1.28
CA GLY A 129 -18.39 -24.45 2.22
C GLY A 129 -17.22 -25.32 1.72
N LEU A 130 -16.44 -24.84 0.76
CA LEU A 130 -15.39 -25.62 0.11
C LEU A 130 -14.09 -25.64 0.96
N LYS A 131 -13.38 -26.76 1.00
CA LYS A 131 -12.05 -26.87 1.63
C LYS A 131 -10.96 -26.33 0.70
N LYS A 132 -9.80 -25.99 1.27
CA LYS A 132 -8.64 -25.54 0.47
C LYS A 132 -8.18 -26.72 -0.40
N GLY A 133 -8.12 -26.52 -1.71
CA GLY A 133 -7.78 -27.57 -2.68
C GLY A 133 -8.99 -28.38 -3.17
N GLU A 134 -10.20 -28.07 -2.74
CA GLU A 134 -11.42 -28.70 -3.27
C GLU A 134 -11.79 -28.11 -4.64
N ASN A 135 -12.07 -28.98 -5.61
CA ASN A 135 -12.41 -28.59 -6.97
C ASN A 135 -13.88 -28.20 -7.11
N LEU A 136 -14.15 -27.28 -8.03
CA LEU A 136 -15.52 -26.96 -8.42
C LEU A 136 -16.15 -28.10 -9.21
N LYS A 137 -17.42 -28.37 -8.93
CA LYS A 137 -18.23 -29.34 -9.67
C LYS A 137 -19.27 -28.60 -10.50
N ILE A 138 -19.35 -28.96 -11.78
CA ILE A 138 -20.34 -28.44 -12.72
C ILE A 138 -21.75 -28.69 -12.16
N GLY A 139 -22.65 -27.71 -12.32
CA GLY A 139 -24.05 -27.82 -11.88
C GLY A 139 -24.34 -27.44 -10.42
N ARG A 140 -23.33 -27.09 -9.62
CA ARG A 140 -23.58 -26.41 -8.32
C ARG A 140 -23.89 -24.92 -8.53
N THR A 141 -24.79 -24.38 -7.70
CA THR A 141 -25.33 -23.00 -7.77
C THR A 141 -25.03 -22.16 -6.54
#